data_AF-A0A524BDB8-F1
#
_entry.id   AF-A0A524BDB8-F1
#
_cell.length_a   1.000
_cell.length_b   1.000
_cell.length_c   1.000
_cell.angle_alpha   90.00
_cell.angle_beta   90.00
_cell.angle_gamma   90.00
#
_symmetry.space_group_name_H-M   'P 1'
#
loop_
_entity.id
_entity.type
_entity.pdbx_description
1 polymer ?
#
loop_
_entity_poly.entity_id
_entity_poly.type
_entity_poly.pdbx_seq_one_letter_code
_entity_poly.pdbx_strand_id
1 'polypeptide(L)' 'MIYWNSFSDFLHMGGYGLYVWGSFGVTALIMIVEPIVVARNRKNTISRLKRQLRAESRVTE' A
#
# COMPACT_ATOMS: atom_id res chain seq x y z
N MET A 1 -37.07 10.80 -11.44
CA MET A 1 -36.33 11.68 -10.52
C MET A 1 -35.33 10.83 -9.77
N ILE A 2 -34.06 11.21 -9.81
CA ILE A 2 -32.97 10.50 -9.13
C ILE A 2 -33.09 10.82 -7.63
N TYR A 3 -33.56 9.87 -6.83
CA TYR A 3 -33.57 9.96 -5.36
C TYR A 3 -32.23 9.46 -4.83
N TRP A 4 -31.21 10.32 -4.83
CA TRP A 4 -29.96 10.11 -4.10
C TRP A 4 -29.95 11.10 -2.95
N ASN A 5 -30.47 10.71 -1.78
CA ASN A 5 -30.76 11.67 -0.71
C ASN A 5 -29.65 11.84 0.33
N SER A 6 -28.63 10.97 0.41
CA SER A 6 -27.40 11.23 1.19
C SER A 6 -26.36 10.12 1.09
N PHE A 7 -25.08 10.51 1.03
CA PHE A 7 -23.93 9.60 1.22
C PHE A 7 -23.98 8.90 2.60
N SER A 8 -24.63 9.55 3.57
CA SER A 8 -24.88 9.02 4.92
C SER A 8 -25.80 7.79 4.91
N ASP A 9 -26.81 7.71 4.05
CA ASP A 9 -27.70 6.54 3.94
C ASP A 9 -26.98 5.33 3.31
N PHE A 10 -25.98 5.57 2.46
CA PHE A 10 -25.12 4.51 1.91
C PHE A 10 -24.14 3.94 2.94
N LEU A 11 -23.64 4.79 3.84
CA LEU A 11 -22.78 4.36 4.95
C LEU A 11 -23.59 3.70 6.09
N HIS A 12 -24.85 4.12 6.26
CA HIS A 12 -25.78 3.63 7.28
C HIS A 12 -26.95 2.84 6.68
N MET A 13 -26.72 2.03 5.62
CA MET A 13 -27.71 1.06 5.13
C MET A 13 -27.96 0.00 6.22
N GLY A 14 -28.86 0.29 7.17
CA GLY A 14 -29.35 -0.65 8.19
C GLY A 14 -28.29 -1.30 9.08
N GLY A 15 -27.11 -0.69 9.26
CA GLY A 15 -26.03 -1.20 10.13
C GLY A 15 -24.91 -1.99 9.42
N TYR A 16 -25.03 -2.29 8.12
CA TYR A 16 -24.04 -3.09 7.39
C TYR A 16 -22.98 -2.29 6.61
N GLY A 17 -23.17 -0.98 6.43
CA GLY A 17 -22.26 -0.16 5.61
C GLY A 17 -20.83 -0.10 6.17
N LEU A 18 -20.65 -0.12 7.50
CA LEU A 18 -19.34 -0.22 8.14
C LEU A 18 -18.59 -1.51 7.77
N TYR A 19 -19.30 -2.62 7.56
CA TYR A 19 -18.69 -3.91 7.22
C TYR A 19 -18.21 -3.95 5.76
N VAL A 20 -19.03 -3.42 4.84
CA VAL A 20 -18.70 -3.33 3.43
C VAL A 20 -17.53 -2.37 3.23
N TRP A 21 -17.67 -1.14 3.70
CA TRP A 21 -16.61 -0.14 3.57
C TRP A 21 -15.35 -0.50 4.35
N GLY A 22 -15.48 -1.17 5.50
CA GLY A 22 -14.35 -1.73 6.23
C GLY A 22 -13.60 -2.78 5.42
N SER A 23 -14.29 -3.73 4.80
CA SER A 23 -13.67 -4.78 3.97
C SER A 23 -13.01 -4.21 2.71
N PHE A 24 -13.67 -3.27 2.04
CA PHE A 24 -13.09 -2.54 0.90
C PHE A 24 -11.89 -1.68 1.33
N GLY A 25 -11.98 -1.01 2.48
CA GLY A 25 -10.89 -0.22 3.05
C GLY A 25 -9.67 -1.06 3.40
N VAL A 26 -9.87 -2.21 4.04
CA VAL A 26 -8.80 -3.18 4.34
C VAL A 26 -8.18 -3.72 3.06
N THR A 27 -9.00 -4.06 2.06
CA THR A 27 -8.51 -4.55 0.77
C THR A 27 -7.67 -3.49 0.05
N ALA A 28 -8.17 -2.25 -0.03
CA ALA A 28 -7.45 -1.13 -0.62
C ALA A 28 -6.15 -0.82 0.15
N LEU A 29 -6.20 -0.90 1.48
CA LEU A 29 -5.03 -0.72 2.34
C LEU A 29 -3.95 -1.77 2.01
N ILE A 30 -4.31 -3.05 1.91
CA ILE A 30 -3.37 -4.11 1.56
C ILE A 30 -2.79 -3.88 0.16
N MET A 31 -3.64 -3.54 -0.81
CA MET A 31 -3.22 -3.24 -2.19
C MET A 31 -2.23 -2.07 -2.28
N ILE A 32 -2.28 -1.12 -1.35
CA ILE A 32 -1.36 0.01 -1.26
C ILE A 32 -0.09 -0.34 -0.48
N VAL A 33 -0.23 -1.07 0.63
CA VAL A 33 0.89 -1.41 1.52
C VAL A 33 1.89 -2.33 0.81
N GLU A 34 1.42 -3.36 0.11
CA GLU A 34 2.26 -4.29 -0.63
C GLU A 34 3.27 -3.60 -1.58
N PRO A 35 2.86 -2.76 -2.54
CA PRO A 35 3.79 -2.10 -3.46
C PRO A 35 4.71 -1.11 -2.73
N ILE A 36 4.26 -0.46 -1.65
CA ILE A 36 5.12 0.41 -0.84
C ILE A 36 6.25 -0.41 -0.21
N VAL A 37 5.94 -1.55 0.41
CA VAL A 37 6.92 -2.44 1.04
C VAL A 37 7.89 -2.97 -0.01
N VAL A 38 7.40 -3.44 -1.15
CA VAL A 38 8.24 -3.92 -2.27
C VAL A 38 9.16 -2.82 -2.79
N ALA A 39 8.63 -1.61 -3.00
CA ALA A 39 9.43 -0.47 -3.47
C ALA A 39 10.53 -0.08 -2.47
N ARG A 40 10.24 -0.12 -1.16
CA ARG A 40 11.22 0.14 -0.10
C ARG A 40 12.31 -0.95 -0.08
N ASN A 41 11.92 -2.21 -0.15
CA ASN A 41 12.85 -3.33 -0.17
C ASN A 41 13.78 -3.27 -1.39
N ARG A 42 13.25 -2.93 -2.57
CA ARG A 42 14.06 -2.76 -3.78
C ARG A 42 15.14 -1.69 -3.62
N LYS A 43 14.79 -0.54 -3.03
CA LYS A 43 15.76 0.54 -2.76
C LYS A 43 16.87 0.09 -1.79
N ASN A 44 16.50 -0.64 -0.75
CA ASN A 44 17.44 -1.17 0.24
C ASN A 44 18.40 -2.18 -0.37
N THR A 45 17.90 -3.12 -1.18
CA THR A 45 18.72 -4.13 -1.86
C THR A 45 19.71 -3.49 -2.84
N ILE A 46 19.27 -2.52 -3.64
CA ILE A 46 20.15 -1.79 -4.58
C ILE A 46 21.23 -1.02 -3.82
N SER A 47 20.87 -0.36 -2.70
CA SER A 47 21.83 0.37 -1.87
C SER A 47 22.89 -0.56 -1.28
N ARG A 48 22.48 -1.75 -0.82
CA ARG A 48 23.41 -2.78 -0.32
C ARG A 48 24.37 -3.27 -1.40
N LEU A 49 23.86 -3.61 -2.58
CA LEU A 49 24.68 -4.06 -3.71
C LEU A 49 25.69 -2.98 -4.14
N LYS A 50 25.26 -1.72 -4.22
CA LYS A 50 26.18 -0.60 -4.54
C LYS A 50 27.30 -0.45 -3.50
N ARG A 51 27.03 -0.72 -2.22
CA ARG A 51 28.07 -0.68 -1.17
C ARG A 51 29.05 -1.83 -1.30
N GLN A 52 28.57 -3.04 -1.64
CA GLN A 52 29.41 -4.20 -1.87
C GLN A 52 30.34 -4.00 -3.08
N LEU A 53 29.80 -3.52 -4.21
CA LEU A 53 30.61 -3.21 -5.39
C LEU A 53 31.75 -2.22 -5.08
N ARG A 54 31.47 -1.17 -4.27
CA ARG A 54 32.47 -0.17 -3.86
C ARG A 54 33.53 -0.74 -2.91
N ALA A 55 33.20 -1.79 -2.15
CA ALA A 55 34.15 -2.45 -1.27
C ALA A 55 35.06 -3.40 -2.09
N GLU A 56 34.48 -4.18 -3.01
CA GLU A 56 35.23 -5.08 -3.89
C GLU A 56 36.20 -4.31 -4.82
N SER A 57 35.77 -3.17 -5.35
CA SER A 57 36.63 -2.32 -6.21
C SER A 57 37.85 -1.75 -5.47
N ARG A 58 37.77 -1.58 -4.15
CA ARG A 58 38.88 -1.06 -3.32
C ARG A 58 39.85 -2.15 -2.87
N VAL A 59 39.43 -3.41 -2.89
CA VAL A 59 40.27 -4.56 -2.50
C VAL A 59 41.07 -5.10 -3.68
N THR A 60 40.63 -4.81 -4.91
CA THR A 60 41.29 -5.26 -6.14
C THR A 60 42.39 -4.32 -6.64
N GLU A 61 42.47 -3.08 -6.12
CA GLU A 61 43.65 -2.18 -6.27
C GLU A 61 44.71 -2.48 -5.20
#